data_AF-A0A0C2W841-F1
#
_entry.id   AF-A0A0C2W841-F1
#
_cell.length_a   1.000
_cell.length_b   1.000
_cell.length_c   1.000
_cell.angle_alpha   90.00
_cell.angle_beta   90.00
_cell.angle_gamma   90.00
#
_symmetry.space_group_name_H-M   'P 1'
#
loop_
_entity.id
_entity.type
_entity.pdbx_description
1 polymer ?
#
loop_
_entity_poly.entity_id
_entity_poly.type
_entity_poly.pdbx_seq_one_letter_code
_entity_poly.pdbx_strand_id
1 'polypeptide(L)'
;NIARVLPAMDKIDEVLATNATETNYLPAIKAALAIGSKLLNHYYELTDVSDVYRIATILHPSYKLEYLRKANWPEKWIDEAVSIVKEEFLRSYAEMEAQEMSASTATNVKQLFSHLSDMVEMPKASIADELAAYLEQDRERVQDVLGWWKKKQVEFPRLSQMAIDFHCVPATSVDVERAFSQGRLLLSHIRNRLSAESTQSLLCLGAWFKAGLVQTNDILAASKLPELQKSEDFIELVESDSE
;
A
#
# COMPACT_ATOMS: atom_id res chain seq x y z
N ASN A 1 -5.77 2.08 2.09
CA ASN A 1 -4.78 2.56 1.10
C ASN A 1 -4.47 4.01 1.40
N ILE A 2 -3.20 4.33 1.64
CA ILE A 2 -2.70 5.64 2.05
C ILE A 2 -3.00 6.77 1.05
N ALA A 3 -3.14 6.48 -0.25
CA ALA A 3 -3.49 7.47 -1.27
C ALA A 3 -4.88 8.10 -1.09
N ARG A 4 -5.75 7.49 -0.26
CA ARG A 4 -7.09 8.01 0.04
C ARG A 4 -7.09 9.01 1.20
N VAL A 5 -5.97 9.22 1.88
CA VAL A 5 -5.88 10.11 3.05
C VAL A 5 -6.12 11.56 2.63
N LEU A 6 -5.35 12.10 1.67
CA LEU A 6 -5.54 13.48 1.20
C LEU A 6 -6.97 13.73 0.68
N PRO A 7 -7.55 12.90 -0.22
CA PRO A 7 -8.94 13.09 -0.66
C PRO A 7 -9.97 13.02 0.47
N ALA A 8 -9.73 12.20 1.49
CA ALA A 8 -10.63 12.11 2.64
C ALA A 8 -10.53 13.37 3.52
N MET A 9 -9.32 13.89 3.75
CA MET A 9 -9.10 15.12 4.51
C MET A 9 -9.73 16.33 3.81
N ASP A 10 -9.51 16.48 2.50
CA ASP A 10 -10.16 17.53 1.70
C ASP A 10 -11.67 17.45 1.79
N LYS A 11 -12.23 16.23 1.74
CA LYS A 11 -13.67 16.06 1.83
C LYS A 11 -14.22 16.42 3.19
N ILE A 12 -13.49 16.10 4.26
CA ILE A 12 -13.88 16.49 5.62
C ILE A 12 -13.80 18.01 5.74
N ASP A 13 -12.75 18.64 5.23
CA ASP A 13 -12.59 20.11 5.29
C ASP A 13 -13.73 20.82 4.53
N GLU A 14 -14.05 20.37 3.32
CA GLU A 14 -15.18 20.89 2.53
C GLU A 14 -16.50 20.82 3.33
N VAL A 15 -16.77 19.67 3.98
CA VAL A 15 -17.98 19.46 4.78
C VAL A 15 -18.00 20.35 6.02
N LEU A 16 -16.87 20.47 6.73
CA LEU A 16 -16.77 21.33 7.91
C LEU A 16 -16.95 22.80 7.53
N ALA A 17 -16.30 23.27 6.46
CA ALA A 17 -16.40 24.63 5.96
C ALA A 17 -17.81 24.97 5.50
N THR A 18 -18.45 24.08 4.74
CA THR A 18 -19.84 24.26 4.27
C THR A 18 -20.78 24.42 5.47
N ASN A 19 -20.74 23.48 6.41
CA ASN A 19 -21.63 23.47 7.57
C ASN A 19 -21.36 24.61 8.56
N ALA A 20 -20.13 25.11 8.66
CA ALA A 20 -19.81 26.24 9.53
C ALA A 20 -20.52 27.54 9.09
N THR A 21 -20.77 27.69 7.78
CA THR A 21 -21.45 28.85 7.22
C THR A 21 -22.98 28.78 7.29
N GLU A 22 -23.54 27.59 7.51
CA GLU A 22 -24.99 27.40 7.57
C GLU A 22 -25.62 28.08 8.79
N THR A 23 -26.72 28.80 8.59
CA THR A 23 -27.41 29.54 9.65
C THR A 23 -28.24 28.65 10.59
N ASN A 24 -28.49 27.40 10.20
CA ASN A 24 -29.38 26.48 10.90
C ASN A 24 -28.76 25.80 12.13
N TYR A 25 -27.44 25.84 12.29
CA TYR A 25 -26.76 25.19 13.41
C TYR A 25 -26.69 26.08 14.65
N LEU A 26 -26.90 25.45 15.82
CA LEU A 26 -26.71 26.08 17.12
C LEU A 26 -25.26 26.60 17.28
N PRO A 27 -25.04 27.69 18.04
CA PRO A 27 -23.71 28.24 18.27
C PRO A 27 -22.70 27.22 18.82
N ALA A 28 -23.14 26.29 19.68
CA ALA A 28 -22.29 25.23 20.22
C ALA A 28 -21.78 24.26 19.12
N ILE A 29 -22.63 23.93 18.13
CA ILE A 29 -22.25 23.07 17.00
C ILE A 29 -21.24 23.81 16.12
N LYS A 30 -21.46 25.10 15.85
CA LYS A 30 -20.52 25.92 15.08
C LYS A 30 -19.14 26.03 15.77
N ALA A 31 -19.14 26.20 17.09
CA ALA A 31 -17.89 26.18 17.87
C ALA A 31 -17.18 24.82 17.77
N ALA A 32 -17.92 23.71 17.85
CA ALA A 32 -17.37 22.37 17.66
C ALA A 32 -16.80 22.15 16.25
N LEU A 33 -17.50 22.63 15.21
CA LEU A 33 -17.01 22.59 13.82
C LEU A 33 -15.70 23.37 13.67
N ALA A 34 -15.60 24.57 14.25
CA ALA A 34 -14.38 25.37 14.21
C ALA A 34 -13.20 24.68 14.91
N ILE A 35 -13.44 24.02 16.04
CA ILE A 35 -12.42 23.20 16.72
C ILE A 35 -12.01 22.02 15.83
N GLY A 36 -12.99 21.34 15.20
CA GLY A 36 -12.75 20.25 14.26
C GLY A 36 -11.89 20.67 13.07
N SER A 37 -12.19 21.81 12.44
CA SER A 37 -11.39 22.36 11.34
C SER A 37 -9.97 22.68 11.78
N LYS A 38 -9.79 23.28 12.97
CA LYS A 38 -8.44 23.56 13.50
C LYS A 38 -7.64 22.28 13.72
N LEU A 39 -8.30 21.23 14.24
CA LEU A 39 -7.67 19.92 14.42
C LEU A 39 -7.32 19.26 13.08
N LEU A 40 -8.21 19.35 12.10
CA LEU A 40 -7.98 18.82 10.76
C LEU A 40 -6.78 19.49 10.10
N ASN A 41 -6.68 20.82 10.16
CA ASN A 41 -5.55 21.56 9.62
C ASN A 41 -4.22 21.13 10.25
N HIS A 42 -4.21 20.94 11.57
CA HIS A 42 -3.02 20.44 12.27
C HIS A 42 -2.56 19.09 11.73
N TYR A 43 -3.48 18.14 11.50
CA TYR A 43 -3.12 16.86 10.91
C TYR A 43 -2.79 16.95 9.43
N TYR A 44 -3.38 17.89 8.70
CA TYR A 44 -3.08 18.11 7.29
C TYR A 44 -1.63 18.57 7.13
N GLU A 45 -1.18 19.51 7.98
CA GLU A 45 0.23 19.93 8.06
C GLU A 45 1.18 18.76 8.33
N LEU A 46 0.76 17.77 9.13
CA LEU A 46 1.58 16.58 9.40
C LEU A 46 1.72 15.66 8.17
N THR A 47 0.83 15.76 7.18
CA THR A 47 0.99 14.99 5.93
C THR A 47 2.19 15.47 5.11
N ASP A 48 2.60 16.73 5.26
CA ASP A 48 3.80 17.27 4.61
C ASP A 48 5.11 16.80 5.25
N VAL A 49 5.06 16.13 6.41
CA VAL A 49 6.25 15.53 7.05
C VAL A 49 6.71 14.26 6.32
N SER A 50 5.85 13.67 5.49
CA SER A 50 6.15 12.43 4.77
C SER A 50 5.73 12.50 3.31
N ASP A 51 6.69 12.26 2.43
CA ASP A 51 6.48 12.21 0.98
C ASP A 51 5.54 11.09 0.53
N VAL A 52 5.30 10.09 1.39
CA VAL A 52 4.47 8.92 1.12
C VAL A 52 3.06 9.31 0.65
N TYR A 53 2.46 10.35 1.23
CA TYR A 53 1.12 10.79 0.83
C TYR A 53 1.09 11.36 -0.59
N ARG A 54 2.08 12.20 -0.94
CA ARG A 54 2.20 12.80 -2.27
C ARG A 54 2.52 11.73 -3.32
N ILE A 55 3.47 10.85 -3.02
CA ILE A 55 3.88 9.75 -3.89
C ILE A 55 2.70 8.81 -4.17
N ALA A 56 2.03 8.31 -3.13
CA ALA A 56 0.91 7.40 -3.30
C ALA A 56 -0.27 8.05 -4.03
N THR A 57 -0.50 9.36 -3.85
CA THR A 57 -1.56 10.08 -4.56
C THR A 57 -1.27 10.19 -6.07
N ILE A 58 -0.03 10.49 -6.45
CA ILE A 58 0.39 10.58 -7.85
C ILE A 58 0.36 9.19 -8.54
N LEU A 59 0.83 8.16 -7.84
CA LEU A 59 0.82 6.76 -8.32
C LEU A 59 -0.58 6.12 -8.33
N HIS A 60 -1.62 6.83 -7.86
CA HIS A 60 -2.99 6.33 -7.95
C HIS A 60 -3.59 6.61 -9.35
N PRO A 61 -4.02 5.58 -10.11
CA PRO A 61 -4.46 5.74 -11.51
C PRO A 61 -5.66 6.68 -11.70
N SER A 62 -6.51 6.81 -10.67
CA SER A 62 -7.69 7.70 -10.71
C SER A 62 -7.42 9.15 -10.26
N TYR A 63 -6.31 9.40 -9.57
CA TYR A 63 -6.01 10.72 -9.00
C TYR A 63 -5.00 11.44 -9.87
N LYS A 64 -3.79 10.87 -10.01
CA LYS A 64 -2.67 11.47 -10.74
C LYS A 64 -2.50 12.96 -10.41
N LEU A 65 -2.06 13.77 -11.36
CA LEU A 65 -1.87 15.21 -11.18
C LEU A 65 -3.19 15.98 -11.19
N GLU A 66 -4.22 15.46 -11.87
CA GLU A 66 -5.51 16.13 -12.00
C GLU A 66 -6.24 16.25 -10.67
N TYR A 67 -6.04 15.30 -9.74
CA TYR A 67 -6.58 15.45 -8.39
C TYR A 67 -6.00 16.68 -7.70
N LEU A 68 -4.68 16.86 -7.72
CA LEU A 68 -4.00 18.01 -7.10
C LEU A 68 -4.46 19.33 -7.73
N ARG A 69 -4.56 19.37 -9.07
CA ARG A 69 -5.11 20.53 -9.78
C ARG A 69 -6.56 20.82 -9.39
N LYS A 70 -7.39 19.77 -9.25
CA LYS A 70 -8.79 19.91 -8.84
C LYS A 70 -8.93 20.35 -7.38
N ALA A 71 -8.01 19.94 -6.52
CA ALA A 71 -7.88 20.41 -5.14
C ALA A 71 -7.30 21.84 -5.05
N ASN A 72 -7.05 22.49 -6.21
CA ASN A 72 -6.55 23.86 -6.31
C ASN A 72 -5.20 24.06 -5.61
N TRP A 73 -4.33 23.04 -5.67
CA TRP A 73 -2.96 23.17 -5.20
C TRP A 73 -2.17 24.16 -6.07
N PRO A 74 -1.26 24.96 -5.48
CA PRO A 74 -0.36 25.81 -6.26
C PRO A 74 0.48 24.99 -7.24
N GLU A 75 0.67 25.47 -8.47
CA GLU A 75 1.43 24.74 -9.50
C GLU A 75 2.84 24.36 -9.01
N LYS A 76 3.49 25.25 -8.23
CA LYS A 76 4.79 24.99 -7.59
C LYS A 76 4.79 23.76 -6.68
N TRP A 77 3.70 23.52 -5.95
CA TRP A 77 3.59 22.35 -5.08
C TRP A 77 3.34 21.07 -5.87
N ILE A 78 2.64 21.18 -7.01
CA ILE A 78 2.46 20.06 -7.93
C ILE A 78 3.81 19.68 -8.56
N ASP A 79 4.59 20.67 -8.99
CA ASP A 79 5.95 20.47 -9.52
C ASP A 79 6.88 19.84 -8.48
N GLU A 80 6.83 20.31 -7.23
CA GLU A 80 7.58 19.74 -6.11
C GLU A 80 7.19 18.28 -5.85
N ALA A 81 5.88 17.97 -5.82
CA ALA A 81 5.39 16.61 -5.65
C ALA A 81 5.84 15.68 -6.79
N VAL A 82 5.88 16.17 -8.03
CA VAL A 82 6.42 15.43 -9.18
C VAL A 82 7.93 15.22 -9.04
N SER A 83 8.68 16.21 -8.54
CA SER A 83 10.12 16.06 -8.27
C SER A 83 10.38 14.98 -7.23
N ILE A 84 9.63 14.99 -6.13
CA ILE A 84 9.72 13.98 -5.06
C ILE A 84 9.50 12.56 -5.61
N VAL A 85 8.46 12.35 -6.43
CA VAL A 85 8.20 11.03 -7.04
C VAL A 85 9.34 10.61 -7.96
N LYS A 86 9.85 11.54 -8.78
CA LYS A 86 10.97 11.29 -9.69
C LYS A 86 12.23 10.94 -8.93
N GLU A 87 12.57 11.70 -7.90
CA GLU A 87 13.75 11.49 -7.07
C GLU A 87 13.70 10.14 -6.35
N GLU A 88 12.55 9.78 -5.76
CA GLU A 88 12.41 8.48 -5.08
C GLU A 88 12.46 7.32 -6.08
N PHE A 89 11.84 7.45 -7.25
CA PHE A 89 11.94 6.45 -8.31
C PHE A 89 13.38 6.25 -8.77
N LEU A 90 14.11 7.34 -9.02
CA LEU A 90 15.51 7.31 -9.43
C LEU A 90 16.43 6.77 -8.34
N ARG A 91 16.14 7.06 -7.07
CA ARG A 91 16.94 6.64 -5.93
C ARG A 91 16.85 5.14 -5.65
N SER A 92 15.63 4.58 -5.70
CA SER A 92 15.36 3.26 -5.13
C SER A 92 14.90 2.21 -6.16
N TYR A 93 14.37 2.63 -7.32
CA TYR A 93 13.70 1.72 -8.27
C TYR A 93 14.32 1.72 -9.68
N ALA A 94 15.09 2.76 -10.03
CA ALA A 94 15.71 2.90 -11.35
C ALA A 94 16.70 1.80 -11.70
N GLU A 95 17.48 1.33 -10.74
CA GLU A 95 18.50 0.30 -10.94
C GLU A 95 17.98 -1.10 -10.61
N MET A 96 16.75 -1.23 -10.10
CA MET A 96 16.19 -2.53 -9.76
C MET A 96 16.05 -3.37 -11.03
N GLU A 97 16.64 -4.56 -11.04
CA GLU A 97 16.37 -5.53 -12.09
C GLU A 97 14.89 -5.90 -12.01
N ALA A 98 14.19 -5.78 -13.15
CA ALA A 98 12.79 -6.16 -13.22
C ALA A 98 12.69 -7.64 -12.84
N GLN A 99 12.06 -7.93 -11.70
CA GLN A 99 11.90 -9.30 -11.21
C GLN A 99 11.10 -10.08 -12.26
N GLU A 100 11.78 -10.96 -13.02
CA GLU A 100 11.12 -11.89 -13.91
C GLU A 100 10.23 -12.81 -13.07
N MET A 101 8.93 -12.55 -13.07
CA MET A 101 7.97 -13.40 -12.42
C MET A 101 7.96 -14.75 -13.17
N SER A 102 8.51 -15.80 -12.55
CA SER A 102 8.56 -17.15 -13.10
C SER A 102 7.16 -17.76 -13.15
N ALA A 103 6.41 -17.46 -14.20
CA ALA A 103 5.17 -18.15 -14.52
C ALA A 103 5.48 -19.59 -14.95
N SER A 104 5.51 -20.52 -13.99
CA SER A 104 5.84 -21.94 -14.15
C SER A 104 4.78 -22.79 -14.86
N THR A 105 3.89 -22.19 -15.65
CA THR A 105 2.90 -22.95 -16.46
C THR A 105 2.85 -22.50 -17.93
N ALA A 106 3.77 -21.65 -18.39
CA ALA A 106 3.78 -21.12 -19.75
C ALA A 106 4.86 -21.71 -20.67
N THR A 107 5.46 -22.85 -20.33
CA THR A 107 6.64 -23.39 -21.06
C THR A 107 6.33 -23.65 -22.54
N ASN A 108 5.12 -24.07 -22.89
CA ASN A 108 4.75 -24.35 -24.29
C ASN A 108 4.36 -23.11 -25.11
N VAL A 109 4.01 -22.00 -24.47
CA VAL A 109 3.64 -20.76 -25.18
C VAL A 109 4.87 -19.88 -25.38
N LYS A 110 5.76 -19.81 -24.37
CA LYS A 110 7.04 -19.08 -24.47
C LYS A 110 7.91 -19.54 -25.63
N GLN A 111 7.91 -20.84 -25.95
CA GLN A 111 8.74 -21.40 -27.03
C GLN A 111 8.19 -21.11 -28.45
N LEU A 112 6.87 -20.88 -28.57
CA LEU A 112 6.24 -20.53 -29.85
C LEU A 112 6.38 -19.03 -30.15
N PHE A 113 6.39 -18.20 -29.11
CA PHE A 113 6.54 -16.74 -29.23
C PHE A 113 8.01 -16.26 -29.14
N SER A 114 8.95 -17.09 -28.68
CA SER A 114 10.38 -16.73 -28.66
C SER A 114 10.93 -16.43 -30.05
N HIS A 115 10.44 -17.12 -31.08
CA HIS A 115 10.82 -16.86 -32.47
C HIS A 115 10.21 -15.59 -33.08
N LEU A 116 9.16 -15.02 -32.46
CA LEU A 116 8.59 -13.73 -32.87
C LEU A 116 9.17 -12.56 -32.06
N SER A 117 9.70 -12.84 -30.87
CA SER A 117 10.28 -11.84 -29.98
C SER A 117 11.59 -11.24 -30.49
N ASP A 118 12.32 -11.96 -31.36
CA ASP A 118 13.55 -11.46 -32.01
C ASP A 118 13.30 -10.40 -33.09
N MET A 119 12.03 -10.17 -33.48
CA MET A 119 11.67 -9.14 -34.47
C MET A 119 11.09 -7.87 -33.85
N VAL A 120 10.97 -7.83 -32.52
CA VAL A 120 10.57 -6.63 -31.78
C VAL A 120 11.53 -6.47 -30.61
N GLU A 121 12.66 -5.81 -30.84
CA GLU A 121 13.35 -5.11 -29.76
C GLU A 121 12.35 -4.07 -29.23
N MET A 122 11.60 -4.44 -28.19
CA MET A 122 10.89 -3.46 -27.37
C MET A 122 11.98 -2.52 -26.86
N PRO A 123 11.93 -1.22 -27.17
CA PRO A 123 12.91 -0.30 -26.64
C PRO A 123 12.81 -0.42 -25.13
N LYS A 124 13.95 -0.71 -24.46
CA LYS A 124 14.09 -0.50 -23.03
C LYS A 124 13.78 0.98 -22.83
N ALA A 125 12.52 1.31 -22.55
CA ALA A 125 12.11 2.66 -22.26
C ALA A 125 13.09 3.16 -21.19
N SER A 126 13.70 4.32 -21.43
CA SER A 126 14.60 4.90 -20.46
C SER A 126 13.86 4.97 -19.14
N ILE A 127 14.59 4.81 -18.04
CA ILE A 127 14.07 4.82 -16.67
C ILE A 127 13.19 6.04 -16.40
N ALA A 128 13.53 7.20 -16.97
CA ALA A 128 12.72 8.42 -16.88
C ALA A 128 11.41 8.36 -17.70
N ASP A 129 11.34 7.48 -18.70
CA ASP A 129 10.22 7.33 -19.61
C ASP A 129 9.05 6.57 -18.98
N GLU A 130 9.27 5.62 -18.06
CA GLU A 130 8.15 4.89 -17.42
C GLU A 130 7.23 5.84 -16.64
N LEU A 131 7.81 6.66 -15.77
CA LEU A 131 7.06 7.64 -14.98
C LEU A 131 6.45 8.72 -15.87
N ALA A 132 7.19 9.23 -16.86
CA ALA A 132 6.67 10.21 -17.80
C ALA A 132 5.48 9.65 -18.60
N ALA A 133 5.61 8.44 -19.14
CA ALA A 133 4.56 7.75 -19.89
C ALA A 133 3.33 7.47 -19.02
N TYR A 134 3.51 7.06 -17.77
CA TYR A 134 2.39 6.88 -16.84
C TYR A 134 1.65 8.20 -16.54
N LEU A 135 2.39 9.30 -16.35
CA LEU A 135 1.79 10.62 -16.09
C LEU A 135 1.10 11.20 -17.32
N GLU A 136 1.52 10.84 -18.53
CA GLU A 136 0.86 11.23 -19.79
C GLU A 136 -0.41 10.42 -20.07
N GLN A 137 -0.50 9.18 -19.57
CA GLN A 137 -1.72 8.38 -19.72
C GLN A 137 -2.93 9.03 -19.05
N ASP A 138 -4.10 8.82 -19.65
CA ASP A 138 -5.37 9.23 -19.08
C ASP A 138 -5.64 8.59 -17.71
N ARG A 139 -6.57 9.19 -16.97
CA ARG A 139 -7.00 8.71 -15.66
C ARG A 139 -7.93 7.52 -15.81
N GLU A 140 -7.67 6.47 -15.05
CA GLU A 140 -8.54 5.30 -14.98
C GLU A 140 -9.21 5.25 -13.61
N ARG A 141 -10.55 5.13 -13.58
CA ARG A 141 -11.28 4.91 -12.33
C ARG A 141 -11.07 3.47 -11.86
N VAL A 142 -10.33 3.31 -10.77
CA VAL A 142 -9.90 2.03 -10.24
C VAL A 142 -10.35 1.91 -8.80
N GLN A 143 -10.95 0.77 -8.45
CA GLN A 143 -11.30 0.41 -7.08
C GLN A 143 -10.16 -0.35 -6.38
N ASP A 144 -9.52 -1.26 -7.11
CA ASP A 144 -8.38 -2.05 -6.66
C ASP A 144 -7.09 -1.58 -7.33
N VAL A 145 -6.40 -0.65 -6.66
CA VAL A 145 -5.17 -0.02 -7.13
C VAL A 145 -4.03 -1.03 -7.25
N LEU A 146 -3.91 -1.93 -6.27
CA LEU A 146 -2.85 -2.95 -6.26
C LEU A 146 -3.07 -3.95 -7.40
N GLY A 147 -4.31 -4.40 -7.60
CA GLY A 147 -4.66 -5.27 -8.72
C GLY A 147 -4.45 -4.60 -10.09
N TRP A 148 -4.65 -3.28 -10.19
CA TRP A 148 -4.35 -2.53 -11.41
C TRP A 148 -2.85 -2.48 -11.70
N TRP A 149 -2.03 -2.10 -10.71
CA TRP A 149 -0.58 -2.07 -10.86
C TRP A 149 0.01 -3.44 -11.17
N LYS A 150 -0.53 -4.50 -10.56
CA LYS A 150 -0.14 -5.89 -10.85
C LYS A 150 -0.39 -6.26 -12.33
N LYS A 151 -1.47 -5.80 -12.94
CA LYS A 151 -1.75 -6.03 -14.38
C LYS A 151 -0.81 -5.23 -15.28
N LYS A 152 -0.37 -4.07 -14.81
CA LYS A 152 0.49 -3.13 -15.54
C LYS A 152 2.00 -3.39 -15.35
N GLN A 153 2.38 -4.43 -14.61
CA GLN A 153 3.78 -4.82 -14.40
C GLN A 153 4.56 -5.07 -15.69
N VAL A 154 3.92 -5.56 -16.76
CA VAL A 154 4.61 -5.78 -18.05
C VAL A 154 4.93 -4.47 -18.75
N GLU A 155 4.07 -3.46 -18.59
CA GLU A 155 4.19 -2.14 -19.22
C GLU A 155 5.09 -1.21 -18.40
N PHE A 156 5.03 -1.33 -17.08
CA PHE A 156 5.70 -0.48 -16.10
C PHE A 156 6.39 -1.35 -15.03
N PRO A 157 7.44 -2.12 -15.39
CA PRO A 157 8.02 -3.12 -14.49
C PRO A 157 8.58 -2.52 -13.20
N ARG A 158 9.19 -1.34 -13.26
CA ARG A 158 9.81 -0.70 -12.09
C ARG A 158 8.82 0.19 -11.37
N LEU A 159 8.05 0.97 -12.13
CA LEU A 159 7.08 1.90 -11.54
C LEU A 159 5.94 1.15 -10.83
N SER A 160 5.52 -0.01 -11.35
CA SER A 160 4.53 -0.85 -10.67
C SER A 160 5.02 -1.38 -9.34
N GLN A 161 6.31 -1.69 -9.20
CA GLN A 161 6.89 -2.12 -7.93
C GLN A 161 6.83 -0.98 -6.90
N MET A 162 7.32 0.21 -7.27
CA MET A 162 7.22 1.40 -6.43
C MET A 162 5.77 1.67 -6.02
N ALA A 163 4.85 1.62 -6.97
CA ALA A 163 3.44 1.86 -6.67
C ALA A 163 2.86 0.82 -5.71
N ILE A 164 3.20 -0.47 -5.86
CA ILE A 164 2.79 -1.52 -4.94
C ILE A 164 3.33 -1.24 -3.54
N ASP A 165 4.60 -0.91 -3.40
CA ASP A 165 5.24 -0.68 -2.10
C ASP A 165 4.60 0.50 -1.36
N PHE A 166 4.38 1.62 -2.04
CA PHE A 166 3.72 2.79 -1.45
C PHE A 166 2.22 2.57 -1.18
N HIS A 167 1.49 1.85 -2.05
CA HIS A 167 0.06 1.59 -1.84
C HIS A 167 -0.24 0.50 -0.80
N CYS A 168 0.74 -0.36 -0.50
CA CYS A 168 0.67 -1.35 0.58
C CYS A 168 0.80 -0.72 1.97
N VAL A 169 1.31 0.51 2.07
CA VAL A 169 1.39 1.23 3.35
C VAL A 169 -0.02 1.44 3.90
N PRO A 170 -0.31 0.97 5.14
CA PRO A 170 -1.61 1.18 5.76
C PRO A 170 -1.79 2.66 6.11
N ALA A 171 -3.00 3.19 5.90
CA ALA A 171 -3.31 4.57 6.25
C ALA A 171 -3.47 4.79 7.77
N THR A 172 -3.71 3.71 8.52
CA THR A 172 -4.03 3.75 9.95
C THR A 172 -3.49 2.49 10.65
N SER A 173 -3.21 2.59 11.95
CA SER A 173 -2.86 1.45 12.82
C SER A 173 -4.02 0.48 13.09
N VAL A 174 -5.23 0.73 12.57
CA VAL A 174 -6.44 -0.07 12.87
C VAL A 174 -6.25 -1.57 12.63
N ASP A 175 -5.56 -1.96 11.56
CA ASP A 175 -5.33 -3.38 11.27
C ASP A 175 -4.42 -4.04 12.32
N VAL A 176 -3.39 -3.31 12.75
CA VAL A 176 -2.47 -3.73 13.82
C VAL A 176 -3.20 -3.79 15.17
N GLU A 177 -3.99 -2.78 15.51
CA GLU A 177 -4.81 -2.75 16.72
C GLU A 177 -5.84 -3.88 16.77
N ARG A 178 -6.44 -4.21 15.63
CA ARG A 178 -7.34 -5.38 15.50
C ARG A 178 -6.59 -6.68 15.73
N ALA A 179 -5.37 -6.82 15.19
CA ALA A 179 -4.53 -8.00 15.43
C ALA A 179 -4.19 -8.15 16.92
N PHE A 180 -3.77 -7.07 17.59
CA PHE A 180 -3.50 -7.08 19.04
C PHE A 180 -4.77 -7.36 19.88
N SER A 181 -5.90 -6.78 19.49
CA SER A 181 -7.18 -7.03 20.15
C SER A 181 -7.60 -8.50 20.05
N GLN A 182 -7.35 -9.14 18.91
CA GLN A 182 -7.53 -10.59 18.74
C GLN A 182 -6.49 -11.38 19.56
N GLY A 183 -5.24 -10.91 19.61
CA GLY A 183 -4.19 -11.49 20.45
C GLY A 183 -4.58 -11.58 21.92
N ARG A 184 -5.28 -10.59 22.46
CA ARG A 184 -5.81 -10.61 23.84
C ARG A 184 -6.81 -11.76 24.09
N LEU A 185 -7.54 -12.21 23.06
CA LEU A 185 -8.42 -13.38 23.19
C LEU A 185 -7.62 -14.68 23.25
N LEU A 186 -6.51 -14.77 22.52
CA LEU A 186 -5.60 -15.93 22.55
C LEU A 186 -4.81 -15.99 23.85
N LEU A 187 -4.27 -14.86 24.30
CA LEU A 187 -3.53 -14.68 25.56
C LEU A 187 -4.44 -14.15 26.67
N SER A 188 -5.55 -14.84 26.93
CA SER A 188 -6.40 -14.47 28.07
C SER A 188 -5.64 -14.66 29.39
N HIS A 189 -6.04 -13.90 30.43
CA HIS A 189 -5.43 -13.96 31.77
C HIS A 189 -5.44 -15.36 32.43
N ILE A 190 -6.23 -16.31 31.90
CA ILE A 190 -6.36 -17.68 32.42
C ILE A 190 -5.55 -18.69 31.57
N ARG A 191 -5.16 -18.32 30.34
CA ARG A 191 -4.44 -19.17 29.38
C ARG A 191 -3.22 -18.43 28.81
N ASN A 192 -2.21 -18.21 29.66
CA ASN A 192 -1.00 -17.45 29.35
C ASN A 192 0.26 -18.32 29.11
N ARG A 193 0.10 -19.62 28.81
CA ARG A 193 1.22 -20.56 28.63
C ARG A 193 1.73 -20.69 27.19
N LEU A 194 1.21 -19.89 26.25
CA LEU A 194 1.70 -19.85 24.88
C LEU A 194 2.97 -19.01 24.80
N SER A 195 3.97 -19.47 24.04
CA SER A 195 5.14 -18.65 23.74
C SER A 195 4.75 -17.48 22.81
N ALA A 196 5.62 -16.46 22.73
CA ALA A 196 5.45 -15.37 21.77
C ALA A 196 5.35 -15.89 20.33
N GLU A 197 6.22 -16.83 19.96
CA GLU A 197 6.24 -17.49 18.65
C GLU A 197 4.93 -18.25 18.35
N SER A 198 4.43 -19.03 19.31
CA SER A 198 3.15 -19.74 19.13
C SER A 198 1.99 -18.77 18.97
N THR A 199 2.02 -17.65 19.70
CA THR A 199 1.01 -16.61 19.62
C THR A 199 1.03 -15.92 18.26
N GLN A 200 2.22 -15.53 17.79
CA GLN A 200 2.42 -14.93 16.46
C GLN A 200 1.93 -15.89 15.37
N SER A 201 2.34 -17.16 15.43
CA SER A 201 1.94 -18.18 14.45
C SER A 201 0.43 -18.37 14.40
N LEU A 202 -0.25 -18.42 15.56
CA LEU A 202 -1.71 -18.52 15.63
C LEU A 202 -2.41 -17.28 15.07
N LEU A 203 -1.89 -16.08 15.33
CA LEU A 203 -2.42 -14.83 14.79
C LEU A 203 -2.27 -14.77 13.27
N CYS A 204 -1.08 -15.08 12.74
CA CYS A 204 -0.81 -15.16 11.31
C CYS A 204 -1.70 -16.20 10.63
N LEU A 205 -1.77 -17.42 11.16
CA LEU A 205 -2.62 -18.48 10.64
C LEU A 205 -4.10 -18.07 10.61
N GLY A 206 -4.59 -17.44 11.69
CA GLY A 206 -5.95 -16.93 11.76
C GLY A 206 -6.23 -15.83 10.74
N ALA A 207 -5.27 -14.92 10.50
CA ALA A 207 -5.38 -13.88 9.49
C ALA A 207 -5.38 -14.46 8.06
N TRP A 208 -4.46 -15.37 7.76
CA TRP A 208 -4.36 -16.03 6.45
C TRP A 208 -5.56 -16.90 6.14
N PHE A 209 -6.10 -17.60 7.13
CA PHE A 209 -7.34 -18.37 6.98
C PHE A 209 -8.52 -17.45 6.61
N LYS A 210 -8.69 -16.33 7.31
CA LYS A 210 -9.74 -15.34 6.98
C LYS A 210 -9.54 -14.70 5.60
N ALA A 211 -8.28 -14.54 5.17
CA ALA A 211 -7.93 -14.06 3.83
C ALA A 211 -8.09 -15.12 2.73
N GLY A 212 -8.45 -16.37 3.07
CA GLY A 212 -8.58 -17.47 2.12
C GLY A 212 -7.25 -17.98 1.57
N LEU A 213 -6.12 -17.61 2.19
CA LEU A 213 -4.78 -18.05 1.81
C LEU A 213 -4.45 -19.45 2.33
N VAL A 214 -5.16 -19.91 3.36
CA VAL A 214 -5.04 -21.25 3.94
C VAL A 214 -6.41 -21.91 3.90
N GLN A 215 -6.50 -23.10 3.30
CA GLN A 215 -7.76 -23.84 3.21
C GLN A 215 -7.91 -24.79 4.40
N THR A 216 -9.15 -25.13 4.76
CA THR A 216 -9.43 -26.09 5.82
C THR A 216 -8.77 -27.45 5.56
N ASN A 217 -8.67 -27.84 4.29
CA ASN A 217 -7.99 -29.08 3.89
C ASN A 217 -6.51 -29.08 4.27
N ASP A 218 -5.82 -27.95 4.11
CA ASP A 218 -4.40 -27.80 4.44
C ASP A 218 -4.19 -27.94 5.95
N ILE A 219 -5.08 -27.32 6.74
CA ILE A 219 -5.07 -27.42 8.21
C ILE A 219 -5.32 -28.87 8.66
N LEU A 220 -6.29 -29.56 8.04
CA LEU A 220 -6.58 -30.95 8.34
C LEU A 220 -5.42 -31.88 7.98
N ALA A 221 -4.74 -31.63 6.86
CA ALA A 221 -3.53 -32.36 6.49
C ALA A 221 -2.40 -32.11 7.51
N ALA A 222 -2.15 -30.85 7.88
CA ALA A 222 -1.14 -30.49 8.86
C ALA A 222 -1.39 -31.10 10.24
N SER A 223 -2.65 -31.19 10.67
CA SER A 223 -3.02 -31.80 11.96
C SER A 223 -2.72 -33.29 12.09
N LYS A 224 -2.46 -33.98 10.97
CA LYS A 224 -2.14 -35.41 10.93
C LYS A 224 -0.64 -35.67 10.82
N LEU A 225 0.18 -34.62 10.66
CA LEU A 225 1.63 -34.76 10.62
C LEU A 225 2.16 -35.12 12.02
N PRO A 226 3.25 -35.91 12.11
CA PRO A 226 3.92 -36.15 13.38
C PRO A 226 4.41 -34.83 13.99
N GLU A 227 4.44 -34.75 15.32
CA GLU A 227 4.96 -33.58 16.03
C GLU A 227 6.39 -33.29 15.56
N LEU A 228 6.62 -32.06 15.11
CA LEU A 228 7.96 -31.60 14.74
C LEU A 228 8.85 -31.67 15.99
N GLN A 229 9.96 -32.40 15.89
CA GLN A 229 11.03 -32.29 16.88
C GLN A 229 11.57 -30.86 16.78
N LYS A 230 11.64 -30.15 17.92
CA LYS A 230 12.24 -28.82 17.97
C LYS A 230 13.68 -28.91 17.47
N SER A 231 13.96 -28.41 16.27
CA SER A 231 15.33 -28.17 15.80
C SER A 231 15.83 -26.87 16.44
N GLU A 232 17.00 -26.93 17.09
CA GLU A 232 17.65 -25.76 17.69
C GLU A 232 18.02 -24.67 16.65
N ASP A 233 18.01 -25.02 15.35
CA ASP A 233 18.41 -24.15 14.24
C ASP A 233 17.43 -23.01 13.90
N PHE A 234 16.23 -22.96 14.49
CA PHE A 234 15.26 -21.89 14.20
C PHE A 234 15.52 -20.60 15.02
N ILE A 235 16.48 -20.62 15.95
CA ILE A 235 16.79 -19.49 16.85
C ILE A 235 17.81 -18.51 16.22
N GLU A 236 18.65 -18.95 15.28
CA GLU A 236 19.77 -18.12 14.79
C GLU A 236 19.40 -17.01 13.79
N LEU A 237 18.19 -16.97 13.22
CA LEU A 237 17.83 -15.96 12.21
C LEU A 237 17.25 -14.65 12.76
N VAL A 238 17.04 -14.53 14.07
CA VAL A 238 16.44 -13.32 14.69
C VAL A 238 17.37 -12.64 15.70
N GLU A 239 18.42 -13.32 16.19
CA GLU A 239 19.37 -12.73 17.15
C GLU A 239 20.52 -11.95 16.48
N SER A 240 20.62 -11.91 15.13
CA SER A 240 21.69 -11.17 14.44
C SER A 240 21.47 -9.67 14.29
N ASP A 241 20.29 -9.13 14.66
CA ASP A 241 19.96 -7.70 14.52
C ASP A 241 19.94 -6.95 15.87
N SER A 242 20.58 -7.48 16.90
CA SER A 242 20.78 -6.76 18.17
C SER A 242 22.20 -6.89 18.71
N GLU A 243 23.14 -6.19 18.08
CA GLU A 243 24.32 -5.59 18.75
C GLU A 243 24.51 -4.14 18.30
#